data_AF-A0A383ZYF9-F1
#
_entry.id   AF-A0A383ZYF9-F1
#
_cell.length_a   1.000
_cell.length_b   1.000
_cell.length_c   1.000
_cell.angle_alpha   90.00
_cell.angle_beta   90.00
_cell.angle_gamma   90.00
#
_symmetry.space_group_name_H-M   'P 1'
#
loop_
_entity.id
_entity.type
_entity.pdbx_description
1 polymer ?
#
loop_
_entity_poly.entity_id
_entity_poly.type
_entity_poly.pdbx_seq_one_letter_code
_entity_poly.pdbx_strand_id
1 'polypeptide(L)'
;MEEMSGESVVSSAVPAAATRTTSFKGTSPSSKYVKLNVGGALYYTTMQTLTKQDTMLKAMFSGRMEVLTDSEGWILIDRCGKHFGTILNYLRDGAVPLPESRREIEELLAEAKYYLVQGLVEECQAALQQNKDTYEPFCKVPVITSSKEEQKLIATSNKPAVKLLYNRSNNKYSYTSNSDDNMLKNIELFDKLSLRFNGRVLFIKDVIGDEICCWSFYGQGRKIAEVCCTSIVYATEKKQTKVEFPEARIYEETLNILLYEAQDGRGPDNALLEATGGAAGRSHHLDEDEERERERIERVRRIHIKRPDDRAHLHQ
;
A
#
# COMPACT_ATOMS: atom_id res chain seq x y z
N MET A 1 -6.25 75.58 6.61
CA MET A 1 -5.00 74.88 6.27
C MET A 1 -4.71 73.96 7.44
N GLU A 2 -4.82 72.65 7.38
CA GLU A 2 -4.98 71.70 6.26
C GLU A 2 -5.74 70.47 6.79
N GLU A 3 -6.48 69.83 5.89
CA GLU A 3 -7.02 68.49 6.05
C GLU A 3 -5.90 67.43 5.96
N MET A 4 -6.11 66.27 6.60
CA MET A 4 -5.67 64.92 6.19
C MET A 4 -6.22 63.93 7.25
N SER A 5 -7.26 63.11 7.04
CA SER A 5 -7.53 62.00 6.11
C SER A 5 -6.85 60.66 6.46
N GLY A 6 -7.68 59.62 6.68
CA GLY A 6 -7.36 58.18 6.60
C GLY A 6 -6.81 57.57 7.90
N GLU A 7 -7.21 56.39 8.38
CA GLU A 7 -7.93 55.25 7.79
C GLU A 7 -8.72 54.53 8.89
N SER A 8 -10.01 54.24 8.66
CA SER A 8 -10.79 53.31 9.47
C SER A 8 -10.58 51.90 8.94
N VAL A 9 -9.95 51.04 9.74
CA VAL A 9 -9.79 49.62 9.45
C VAL A 9 -11.17 48.96 9.46
N VAL A 10 -11.72 48.70 8.27
CA VAL A 10 -12.93 47.91 8.09
C VAL A 10 -12.55 46.45 8.30
N SER A 11 -12.91 45.91 9.47
CA SER A 11 -12.86 44.47 9.75
C SER A 11 -13.80 43.74 8.77
N SER A 12 -13.23 43.15 7.73
CA SER A 12 -13.92 42.19 6.85
C SER A 12 -14.21 40.93 7.66
N ALA A 13 -15.37 40.91 8.33
CA ALA A 13 -15.93 39.69 8.86
C ALA A 13 -16.43 38.85 7.67
N VAL A 14 -15.72 37.75 7.40
CA VAL A 14 -16.18 36.70 6.50
C VAL A 14 -17.52 36.19 7.05
N PRO A 15 -18.63 36.21 6.30
CA PRO A 15 -19.91 35.76 6.83
C PRO A 15 -19.83 34.26 7.09
N ALA A 16 -19.93 33.88 8.37
CA ALA A 16 -20.13 32.49 8.75
C ALA A 16 -21.41 31.98 8.08
N ALA A 17 -21.30 30.92 7.29
CA ALA A 17 -22.44 30.31 6.61
C ALA A 17 -23.51 29.94 7.66
N ALA A 18 -24.65 30.62 7.62
CA ALA A 18 -25.73 30.40 8.57
C ALA A 18 -26.42 29.06 8.25
N THR A 19 -26.08 28.00 8.99
CA THR A 19 -26.81 26.74 8.94
C THR A 19 -28.11 26.85 9.74
N ARG A 20 -29.22 26.35 9.19
CA ARG A 20 -30.52 26.30 9.87
C ARG A 20 -30.97 24.86 10.03
N THR A 21 -31.34 24.48 11.24
CA THR A 21 -32.02 23.21 11.53
C THR A 21 -33.49 23.38 11.18
N THR A 22 -33.99 22.59 10.23
CA THR A 22 -35.41 22.61 9.88
C THR A 22 -35.93 21.20 9.68
N SER A 23 -37.19 20.95 10.02
CA SER A 23 -37.88 19.76 9.52
C SER A 23 -38.14 19.97 8.03
N PHE A 24 -37.73 19.02 7.19
CA PHE A 24 -37.98 19.09 5.76
C PHE A 24 -39.49 19.09 5.50
N LYS A 25 -40.07 20.28 5.28
CA LYS A 25 -41.42 20.42 4.72
C LYS A 25 -41.27 20.29 3.22
N GLY A 26 -41.76 19.20 2.66
CA GLY A 26 -41.71 18.90 1.23
C GLY A 26 -41.91 20.17 0.42
N THR A 27 -40.84 20.63 -0.22
CA THR A 27 -40.85 21.84 -1.03
C THR A 27 -41.90 21.64 -2.12
N SER A 28 -42.60 22.72 -2.45
CA SER A 28 -43.62 22.80 -3.50
C SER A 28 -43.33 21.87 -4.70
N PRO A 29 -44.37 21.33 -5.38
CA PRO A 29 -44.26 20.30 -6.44
C PRO A 29 -43.39 20.65 -7.68
N SER A 30 -42.67 21.78 -7.64
CA SER A 30 -41.80 22.30 -8.70
C SER A 30 -40.31 21.95 -8.55
N SER A 31 -39.78 21.53 -7.39
CA SER A 31 -38.36 21.10 -7.31
C SER A 31 -38.24 19.59 -7.40
N LYS A 32 -38.08 19.06 -8.62
CA LYS A 32 -37.86 17.62 -8.88
C LYS A 32 -36.58 17.08 -8.22
N TYR A 33 -35.65 17.95 -7.86
CA TYR A 33 -34.31 17.60 -7.38
C TYR A 33 -34.05 18.08 -5.95
N VAL A 34 -33.20 17.30 -5.26
CA VAL A 34 -32.71 17.49 -3.91
C VAL A 34 -31.19 17.66 -3.99
N LYS A 35 -30.68 18.63 -3.23
CA LYS A 35 -29.25 18.95 -3.10
C LYS A 35 -28.71 18.41 -1.79
N LEU A 36 -27.63 17.64 -1.87
CA LEU A 36 -26.98 16.99 -0.72
C LEU A 36 -25.49 17.35 -0.69
N ASN A 37 -25.00 17.80 0.45
CA ASN A 37 -23.58 18.00 0.70
C ASN A 37 -23.13 17.00 1.78
N VAL A 38 -22.36 15.98 1.35
CA VAL A 38 -21.92 14.87 2.19
C VAL A 38 -20.43 15.03 2.47
N GLY A 39 -20.10 15.66 3.60
CA GLY A 39 -18.71 15.94 4.00
C GLY A 39 -17.90 16.70 2.95
N GLY A 40 -18.53 17.64 2.23
CA GLY A 40 -17.92 18.42 1.15
C GLY A 40 -18.17 17.86 -0.26
N ALA A 41 -18.67 16.64 -0.40
CA ALA A 41 -19.04 16.08 -1.69
C ALA A 41 -20.49 16.42 -2.06
N LEU A 42 -20.66 17.06 -3.21
CA LEU A 42 -21.93 17.61 -3.66
C LEU A 42 -22.69 16.62 -4.56
N TYR A 43 -23.94 16.33 -4.21
CA TYR A 43 -24.81 15.41 -4.94
C TYR A 43 -26.16 16.01 -5.28
N TYR A 44 -26.63 15.68 -6.48
CA TYR A 44 -27.99 15.95 -6.94
C TYR A 44 -28.73 14.64 -7.15
N THR A 45 -29.93 14.55 -6.60
CA THR A 45 -30.79 13.37 -6.77
C THR A 45 -32.26 13.77 -6.68
N THR A 46 -33.19 12.82 -6.73
CA THR A 46 -34.63 13.07 -6.60
C THR A 46 -35.14 12.57 -5.25
N MET A 47 -36.24 13.16 -4.77
CA MET A 47 -36.97 12.65 -3.60
C MET A 47 -37.33 11.18 -3.78
N GLN A 48 -37.76 10.80 -4.99
CA GLN A 48 -38.12 9.43 -5.33
C GLN A 48 -36.99 8.44 -5.04
N THR A 49 -35.74 8.77 -5.37
CA THR A 49 -34.59 7.91 -5.07
C THR A 49 -34.38 7.80 -3.55
N LEU A 50 -34.41 8.91 -2.83
CA LEU A 50 -34.13 8.95 -1.38
C LEU A 50 -35.22 8.25 -0.55
N THR A 51 -36.46 8.21 -1.05
CA THR A 51 -37.60 7.58 -0.35
C THR A 51 -38.00 6.22 -0.91
N LYS A 52 -37.28 5.69 -1.91
CA LYS A 52 -37.62 4.42 -2.59
C LYS A 52 -37.59 3.22 -1.64
N GLN A 53 -36.59 3.20 -0.75
CA GLN A 53 -36.32 2.10 0.17
C GLN A 53 -36.42 2.58 1.62
N ASP A 54 -36.64 1.65 2.55
CA ASP A 54 -36.74 1.96 3.97
C ASP A 54 -35.35 2.17 4.60
N THR A 55 -34.87 3.41 4.56
CA THR A 55 -33.50 3.80 4.94
C THR A 55 -33.52 5.01 5.86
N MET A 56 -32.38 5.34 6.48
CA MET A 56 -32.20 6.58 7.23
C MET A 56 -32.51 7.80 6.35
N LEU A 57 -32.10 7.78 5.09
CA LEU A 57 -32.37 8.86 4.14
C LEU A 57 -33.88 9.05 3.95
N LYS A 58 -34.66 7.98 3.78
CA LYS A 58 -36.12 8.11 3.74
C LYS A 58 -36.67 8.77 5.00
N ALA A 59 -36.15 8.46 6.18
CA ALA A 59 -36.57 9.10 7.42
C ALA A 59 -36.23 10.61 7.44
N MET A 60 -35.01 11.00 7.06
CA MET A 60 -34.58 12.40 6.89
C MET A 60 -35.51 13.18 5.95
N PHE A 61 -35.92 12.56 4.85
CA PHE A 61 -36.72 13.17 3.80
C PHE A 61 -38.24 12.98 3.96
N SER A 62 -38.68 12.27 5.01
CA SER A 62 -40.10 12.09 5.35
C SER A 62 -40.67 13.21 6.23
N GLY A 63 -39.83 14.17 6.66
CA GLY A 63 -40.19 15.22 7.60
C GLY A 63 -40.23 14.77 9.07
N ARG A 64 -39.83 13.52 9.36
CA ARG A 64 -39.80 12.94 10.71
C ARG A 64 -38.50 13.19 11.47
N MET A 65 -37.46 13.66 10.77
CA MET A 65 -36.16 14.01 11.35
C MET A 65 -35.81 15.44 10.97
N GLU A 66 -35.08 16.11 11.85
CA GLU A 66 -34.48 17.39 11.57
C GLU A 66 -33.28 17.22 10.64
N VAL A 67 -33.15 18.13 9.67
CA VAL A 67 -32.01 18.16 8.75
C VAL A 67 -31.36 19.53 8.81
N LEU A 68 -30.03 19.55 8.73
CA LEU A 68 -29.25 20.77 8.62
C LEU A 68 -29.24 21.20 7.16
N THR A 69 -29.64 22.45 6.92
CA THR A 69 -29.60 23.05 5.58
C THR A 69 -28.80 24.34 5.63
N ASP A 70 -27.93 24.56 4.64
CA ASP A 70 -27.20 25.82 4.51
C ASP A 70 -28.04 26.93 3.84
N SER A 71 -27.42 28.09 3.63
CA SER A 71 -28.06 29.24 2.98
C SER A 71 -28.38 29.03 1.50
N GLU A 72 -27.71 28.09 0.82
CA GLU A 72 -27.89 27.79 -0.60
C GLU A 72 -28.88 26.63 -0.85
N GLY A 73 -29.39 26.02 0.22
CA GLY A 73 -30.36 24.94 0.19
C GLY A 73 -29.72 23.54 0.09
N TRP A 74 -28.44 23.38 0.40
CA TRP A 74 -27.81 22.08 0.53
C TRP A 74 -28.15 21.45 1.87
N ILE A 75 -28.61 20.21 1.81
CA ILE A 75 -28.80 19.40 3.01
C ILE A 75 -27.46 18.79 3.39
N LEU A 76 -27.00 19.13 4.58
CA LEU A 76 -25.68 18.77 5.09
C LEU A 76 -25.72 17.41 5.78
N ILE A 77 -24.81 16.53 5.39
CA ILE A 77 -24.59 15.23 6.04
C ILE A 77 -23.12 15.17 6.44
N ASP A 78 -22.87 15.02 7.74
CA ASP A 78 -21.52 14.91 8.30
C ASP A 78 -20.96 13.49 8.16
N ARG A 79 -20.70 13.08 6.91
CA ARG A 79 -20.15 11.78 6.51
C ARG A 79 -19.18 11.92 5.36
N CYS A 80 -18.33 10.93 5.15
CA CYS A 80 -17.42 10.92 4.01
C CYS A 80 -18.19 10.71 2.70
N GLY A 81 -18.10 11.66 1.78
CA GLY A 81 -18.78 11.57 0.48
C GLY A 81 -18.23 10.50 -0.46
N LYS A 82 -17.03 9.95 -0.23
CA LYS A 82 -16.32 9.05 -1.18
C LYS A 82 -17.23 7.96 -1.78
N HIS A 83 -18.03 7.29 -0.94
CA HIS A 83 -18.88 6.16 -1.34
C HIS A 83 -20.36 6.52 -1.51
N PHE A 84 -20.74 7.78 -1.28
CA PHE A 84 -22.15 8.19 -1.31
C PHE A 84 -22.77 8.09 -2.71
N GLY A 85 -21.96 8.26 -3.77
CA GLY A 85 -22.40 8.00 -5.14
C GLY A 85 -22.87 6.55 -5.35
N THR A 86 -22.14 5.58 -4.78
CA THR A 86 -22.49 4.16 -4.80
C THR A 86 -23.78 3.89 -4.04
N ILE A 87 -23.96 4.51 -2.87
CA ILE A 87 -25.22 4.47 -2.11
C ILE A 87 -26.39 4.95 -2.97
N LEU A 88 -26.25 6.11 -3.64
CA LEU A 88 -27.31 6.63 -4.52
C LEU A 88 -27.62 5.71 -5.69
N ASN A 89 -26.61 5.12 -6.33
CA ASN A 89 -26.82 4.17 -7.43
C ASN A 89 -27.57 2.92 -6.94
N TYR A 90 -27.21 2.39 -5.77
CA TYR A 90 -27.95 1.29 -5.16
C TYR A 90 -29.42 1.65 -4.89
N LEU A 91 -29.70 2.85 -4.39
CA LEU A 91 -31.09 3.30 -4.18
C LEU A 91 -31.86 3.48 -5.50
N ARG A 92 -31.18 3.80 -6.61
CA ARG A 92 -31.80 3.93 -7.94
C ARG A 92 -32.13 2.56 -8.53
N ASP A 93 -31.15 1.67 -8.55
CA ASP A 93 -31.19 0.46 -9.38
C ASP A 93 -31.53 -0.79 -8.56
N GLY A 94 -31.33 -0.75 -7.23
CA GLY A 94 -31.52 -1.88 -6.33
C GLY A 94 -30.33 -2.85 -6.27
N ALA A 95 -29.28 -2.59 -7.04
CA ALA A 95 -28.03 -3.33 -7.06
C ALA A 95 -26.89 -2.41 -7.52
N VAL A 96 -25.64 -2.74 -7.16
CA VAL A 96 -24.46 -1.98 -7.61
C VAL A 96 -23.25 -2.93 -7.67
N PRO A 97 -22.34 -2.79 -8.66
CA PRO A 97 -21.08 -3.51 -8.62
C PRO A 97 -20.29 -3.08 -7.37
N LEU A 98 -19.87 -4.04 -6.56
CA LEU A 98 -19.04 -3.78 -5.39
C LEU A 98 -17.58 -3.50 -5.80
N PRO A 99 -16.84 -2.68 -5.03
CA PRO A 99 -15.40 -2.47 -5.25
C PRO A 99 -14.61 -3.78 -5.16
N GLU A 100 -13.46 -3.84 -5.84
CA GLU A 100 -12.58 -5.02 -5.80
C GLU A 100 -11.74 -5.08 -4.52
N SER A 101 -11.36 -3.92 -3.97
CA SER A 101 -10.47 -3.88 -2.81
C SER A 101 -11.23 -4.10 -1.51
N ARG A 102 -10.73 -5.00 -0.66
CA ARG A 102 -11.31 -5.29 0.66
C ARG A 102 -11.54 -4.02 1.48
N ARG A 103 -10.57 -3.11 1.48
CA ARG A 103 -10.65 -1.84 2.18
C ARG A 103 -11.82 -0.99 1.70
N GLU A 104 -12.03 -0.87 0.40
CA GLU A 104 -13.15 -0.09 -0.12
C GLU A 104 -14.51 -0.74 0.16
N ILE A 105 -14.58 -2.08 0.18
CA ILE A 105 -15.81 -2.77 0.62
C ILE A 105 -16.08 -2.50 2.11
N GLU A 106 -15.06 -2.49 2.97
CA GLU A 106 -15.22 -2.15 4.39
C GLU A 106 -15.64 -0.68 4.59
N GLU A 107 -15.07 0.26 3.84
CA GLU A 107 -15.48 1.66 3.83
C GLU A 107 -16.93 1.82 3.34
N LEU A 108 -17.31 1.16 2.25
CA LEU A 108 -18.68 1.17 1.72
C LEU A 108 -19.67 0.55 2.71
N LEU A 109 -19.30 -0.56 3.36
CA LEU A 109 -20.11 -1.22 4.39
C LEU A 109 -20.38 -0.29 5.58
N ALA A 110 -19.39 0.51 5.99
CA ALA A 110 -19.57 1.48 7.07
C ALA A 110 -20.62 2.54 6.71
N GLU A 111 -20.60 3.05 5.47
CA GLU A 111 -21.62 4.00 5.00
C GLU A 111 -22.99 3.33 4.79
N ALA A 112 -23.04 2.12 4.22
CA ALA A 112 -24.28 1.38 4.05
C ALA A 112 -24.99 1.10 5.38
N LYS A 113 -24.22 0.77 6.43
CA LYS A 113 -24.73 0.65 7.81
C LYS A 113 -25.22 1.99 8.37
N TYR A 114 -24.49 3.08 8.14
CA TYR A 114 -24.89 4.40 8.61
C TYR A 114 -26.23 4.84 8.01
N TYR A 115 -26.40 4.69 6.69
CA TYR A 115 -27.63 5.05 5.99
C TYR A 115 -28.75 3.99 6.11
N LEU A 116 -28.49 2.87 6.79
CA LEU A 116 -29.42 1.75 6.97
C LEU A 116 -29.89 1.14 5.64
N VAL A 117 -28.99 0.98 4.67
CA VAL A 117 -29.27 0.35 3.37
C VAL A 117 -29.07 -1.16 3.50
N GLN A 118 -30.06 -1.84 4.07
CA GLN A 118 -29.92 -3.24 4.53
C GLN A 118 -29.46 -4.22 3.43
N GLY A 119 -30.01 -4.13 2.22
CA GLY A 119 -29.60 -5.01 1.11
C GLY A 119 -28.12 -4.85 0.75
N LEU A 120 -27.62 -3.61 0.71
CA LEU A 120 -26.21 -3.33 0.45
C LEU A 120 -25.30 -3.75 1.61
N VAL A 121 -25.78 -3.68 2.85
CA VAL A 121 -25.06 -4.20 4.02
C VAL A 121 -24.84 -5.71 3.88
N GLU A 122 -25.89 -6.44 3.51
CA GLU A 122 -25.83 -7.89 3.31
C GLU A 122 -24.89 -8.27 2.15
N GLU A 123 -24.98 -7.57 1.01
CA GLU A 123 -24.10 -7.78 -0.14
C GLU A 123 -22.62 -7.53 0.22
N CYS A 124 -22.32 -6.44 0.93
CA CYS A 124 -20.96 -6.12 1.37
C CYS A 124 -20.44 -7.15 2.39
N GLN A 125 -21.27 -7.59 3.34
CA GLN A 125 -20.88 -8.62 4.31
C GLN A 125 -20.61 -9.96 3.64
N ALA A 126 -21.47 -10.37 2.69
CA ALA A 126 -21.27 -11.59 1.91
C ALA A 126 -19.95 -11.54 1.11
N ALA A 127 -19.65 -10.40 0.47
CA ALA A 127 -18.39 -10.21 -0.25
C ALA A 127 -17.16 -10.26 0.67
N LEU A 128 -17.25 -9.69 1.88
CA LEU A 128 -16.18 -9.75 2.88
C LEU A 128 -16.00 -11.15 3.49
N GLN A 129 -17.07 -11.94 3.55
CA GLN A 129 -17.07 -13.33 4.03
C GLN A 129 -16.46 -14.26 2.97
N GLN A 130 -16.86 -14.12 1.70
CA GLN A 130 -16.23 -14.85 0.58
C GLN A 130 -14.71 -14.59 0.51
N ASN A 131 -14.27 -13.35 0.80
CA ASN A 131 -12.85 -13.01 0.89
C ASN A 131 -12.13 -13.58 2.13
N LYS A 132 -12.85 -13.95 3.20
CA LYS A 132 -12.27 -14.63 4.38
C LYS A 132 -12.14 -16.14 4.16
N ASP A 133 -13.03 -16.73 3.38
CA ASP A 133 -13.11 -18.18 3.15
C ASP A 133 -12.44 -18.65 1.84
N THR A 134 -11.82 -17.75 1.07
CA THR A 134 -10.95 -18.16 -0.03
C THR A 134 -9.61 -18.65 0.53
N TYR A 135 -9.60 -19.84 1.11
CA TYR A 135 -8.38 -20.63 1.24
C TYR A 135 -7.87 -20.86 -0.18
N GLU A 136 -6.90 -20.07 -0.62
CA GLU A 136 -6.16 -20.35 -1.84
C GLU A 136 -5.05 -21.35 -1.49
N PRO A 137 -5.17 -22.64 -1.81
CA PRO A 137 -4.17 -23.66 -1.48
C PRO A 137 -2.90 -23.54 -2.35
N PHE A 138 -2.60 -22.35 -2.86
CA PHE A 138 -1.56 -22.11 -3.83
C PHE A 138 -0.61 -21.04 -3.32
N CYS A 139 0.69 -21.37 -3.26
CA CYS A 139 1.74 -20.38 -3.16
C CYS A 139 1.90 -19.72 -4.53
N LYS A 140 1.55 -18.43 -4.62
CA LYS A 140 1.69 -17.64 -5.86
C LYS A 140 3.00 -16.85 -5.80
N VAL A 141 3.91 -17.17 -6.71
CA VAL A 141 5.18 -16.44 -6.90
C VAL A 141 5.16 -15.78 -8.28
N PRO A 142 4.96 -14.45 -8.37
CA PRO A 142 5.07 -13.73 -9.64
C PRO A 142 6.49 -13.80 -10.22
N VAL A 143 6.57 -14.02 -11.53
CA VAL A 143 7.79 -13.83 -12.33
C VAL A 143 7.63 -12.51 -13.08
N ILE A 144 8.50 -11.54 -12.81
CA ILE A 144 8.36 -10.19 -13.38
C ILE A 144 8.91 -10.09 -14.80
N THR A 145 8.34 -9.17 -15.56
CA THR A 145 8.70 -8.88 -16.96
C THR A 145 9.24 -7.47 -17.16
N SER A 146 9.23 -6.62 -16.12
CA SER A 146 9.84 -5.29 -16.16
C SER A 146 10.10 -4.74 -14.76
N SER A 147 11.01 -3.76 -14.64
CA SER A 147 11.22 -3.02 -13.40
C SER A 147 10.00 -2.21 -12.95
N LYS A 148 9.12 -1.80 -13.89
CA LYS A 148 7.85 -1.13 -13.55
C LYS A 148 6.89 -2.08 -12.83
N GLU A 149 6.85 -3.34 -13.25
CA GLU A 149 6.05 -4.38 -12.60
C GLU A 149 6.58 -4.68 -11.19
N GLU A 150 7.90 -4.77 -11.02
CA GLU A 150 8.55 -4.88 -9.71
C GLU A 150 8.12 -3.73 -8.78
N GLN A 151 8.30 -2.48 -9.23
CA GLN A 151 7.96 -1.30 -8.44
C GLN A 151 6.49 -1.30 -8.05
N LYS A 152 5.59 -1.67 -8.98
CA LYS A 152 4.16 -1.77 -8.69
C LYS A 152 3.87 -2.83 -7.63
N LEU A 153 4.38 -4.05 -7.79
CA LEU A 153 4.17 -5.15 -6.84
C LEU A 153 4.65 -4.78 -5.43
N ILE A 154 5.83 -4.17 -5.32
CA ILE A 154 6.42 -3.76 -4.05
C ILE A 154 5.65 -2.60 -3.42
N ALA A 155 5.24 -1.59 -4.21
CA ALA A 155 4.55 -0.41 -3.71
C ALA A 155 3.10 -0.69 -3.28
N THR A 156 2.41 -1.63 -3.94
CA THR A 156 1.03 -1.99 -3.60
C THR A 156 0.92 -3.09 -2.53
N SER A 157 2.02 -3.77 -2.22
CA SER A 157 2.05 -4.85 -1.23
C SER A 157 2.01 -4.28 0.19
N ASN A 158 1.14 -4.85 1.03
CA ASN A 158 1.14 -4.64 2.48
C ASN A 158 2.06 -5.63 3.22
N LYS A 159 2.67 -6.57 2.50
CA LYS A 159 3.61 -7.57 3.01
C LYS A 159 5.04 -7.15 2.71
N PRO A 160 6.02 -7.51 3.57
CA PRO A 160 7.42 -7.47 3.17
C PRO A 160 7.65 -8.38 1.96
N ALA A 161 8.70 -8.10 1.18
CA ALA A 161 8.96 -8.84 -0.05
C ALA A 161 10.39 -9.36 -0.14
N VAL A 162 10.54 -10.53 -0.76
CA VAL A 162 11.83 -11.13 -1.14
C VAL A 162 11.83 -11.32 -2.64
N LYS A 163 12.83 -10.75 -3.31
CA LYS A 163 13.06 -10.93 -4.73
C LYS A 163 14.31 -11.77 -4.94
N LEU A 164 14.20 -12.85 -5.70
CA LEU A 164 15.36 -13.55 -6.26
C LEU A 164 15.48 -13.17 -7.73
N LEU A 165 16.57 -12.46 -8.03
CA LEU A 165 17.06 -12.30 -9.39
C LEU A 165 17.96 -13.50 -9.70
N TYR A 166 17.64 -14.22 -10.78
CA TYR A 166 18.53 -15.24 -11.33
C TYR A 166 18.46 -15.24 -12.85
N ASN A 167 19.60 -14.97 -13.49
CA ASN A 167 19.69 -14.91 -14.94
C ASN A 167 20.78 -15.87 -15.42
N ARG A 168 20.36 -17.08 -15.80
CA ARG A 168 21.27 -18.12 -16.28
C ARG A 168 21.89 -17.81 -17.64
N SER A 169 21.23 -16.99 -18.48
CA SER A 169 21.74 -16.66 -19.82
C SER A 169 22.82 -15.59 -19.78
N ASN A 170 22.80 -14.77 -18.73
CA ASN A 170 23.81 -13.76 -18.47
C ASN A 170 25.13 -14.43 -18.04
N ASN A 171 26.16 -14.28 -18.89
CA ASN A 171 27.52 -14.83 -18.76
C ASN A 171 27.71 -16.36 -18.82
N LYS A 172 27.30 -16.98 -19.93
CA LYS A 172 27.52 -18.41 -20.26
C LYS A 172 28.99 -18.91 -20.24
N TYR A 173 30.02 -18.06 -20.08
CA TYR A 173 31.42 -18.42 -20.39
C TYR A 173 32.44 -18.29 -19.24
N SER A 174 32.03 -18.04 -18.00
CA SER A 174 32.98 -17.82 -16.89
C SER A 174 32.68 -18.60 -15.60
N TYR A 175 31.80 -19.60 -15.65
CA TYR A 175 31.36 -20.36 -14.46
C TYR A 175 32.32 -21.49 -14.11
N THR A 176 32.66 -21.61 -12.83
CA THR A 176 33.22 -22.85 -12.27
C THR A 176 32.16 -23.94 -12.24
N SER A 177 32.56 -25.22 -12.20
CA SER A 177 31.64 -26.37 -12.06
C SER A 177 30.64 -26.22 -10.90
N ASN A 178 31.06 -25.60 -9.79
CA ASN A 178 30.23 -25.39 -8.61
C ASN A 178 29.18 -24.27 -8.76
N SER A 179 29.29 -23.40 -9.77
CA SER A 179 28.39 -22.25 -9.92
C SER A 179 26.97 -22.69 -10.31
N ASP A 180 26.84 -23.70 -11.17
CA ASP A 180 25.53 -24.24 -11.56
C ASP A 180 24.81 -24.86 -10.36
N ASP A 181 25.53 -25.65 -9.55
CA ASP A 181 24.98 -26.25 -8.31
C ASP A 181 24.54 -25.16 -7.32
N ASN A 182 25.34 -24.12 -7.14
CA ASN A 182 24.99 -23.01 -6.26
C ASN A 182 23.80 -22.20 -6.78
N MET A 183 23.67 -22.02 -8.10
CA MET A 183 22.47 -21.41 -8.69
C MET A 183 21.22 -22.23 -8.37
N LEU A 184 21.28 -23.56 -8.55
CA LEU A 184 20.18 -24.46 -8.22
C LEU A 184 19.82 -24.42 -6.73
N LYS A 185 20.82 -24.38 -5.84
CA LYS A 185 20.59 -24.22 -4.39
C LYS A 185 19.90 -22.92 -4.03
N ASN A 186 20.25 -21.80 -4.68
CA ASN A 186 19.55 -20.53 -4.49
C ASN A 186 18.07 -20.64 -4.91
N ILE A 187 17.79 -21.24 -6.07
CA ILE A 187 16.41 -21.45 -6.56
C ILE A 187 15.63 -22.36 -5.61
N GLU A 188 16.22 -23.48 -5.17
CA GLU A 188 15.59 -24.42 -4.24
C GLU A 188 15.28 -23.76 -2.88
N LEU A 189 16.22 -22.99 -2.34
CA LEU A 189 16.02 -22.26 -1.09
C LEU A 189 14.89 -21.23 -1.23
N PHE A 190 14.82 -20.51 -2.35
CA PHE A 190 13.74 -19.56 -2.62
C PHE A 190 12.38 -20.25 -2.63
N ASP A 191 12.26 -21.40 -3.30
CA ASP A 191 11.01 -22.15 -3.35
C ASP A 191 10.63 -22.66 -1.94
N LYS A 192 11.59 -23.16 -1.14
CA LYS A 192 11.35 -23.55 0.27
C LYS A 192 10.87 -22.39 1.14
N LEU A 193 11.49 -21.23 1.02
CA LEU A 193 11.12 -20.03 1.78
C LEU A 193 9.75 -19.50 1.37
N SER A 194 9.45 -19.49 0.06
CA SER A 194 8.14 -19.04 -0.44
C SER A 194 6.98 -19.90 0.04
N LEU A 195 7.19 -21.22 0.13
CA LEU A 195 6.23 -22.14 0.74
C LEU A 195 6.11 -21.91 2.25
N ARG A 196 7.24 -21.79 2.96
CA ARG A 196 7.27 -21.65 4.43
C ARG A 196 6.62 -20.36 4.93
N PHE A 197 6.80 -19.26 4.20
CA PHE A 197 6.28 -17.94 4.55
C PHE A 197 5.11 -17.53 3.64
N ASN A 198 4.43 -18.50 3.03
CA ASN A 198 3.27 -18.26 2.19
C ASN A 198 2.21 -17.45 2.96
N GLY A 199 1.61 -16.47 2.28
CA GLY A 199 0.63 -15.57 2.88
C GLY A 199 1.23 -14.45 3.73
N ARG A 200 2.47 -14.56 4.22
CA ARG A 200 3.13 -13.56 5.06
C ARG A 200 4.09 -12.66 4.31
N VAL A 201 4.87 -13.23 3.41
CA VAL A 201 5.89 -12.53 2.61
C VAL A 201 5.55 -12.65 1.13
N LEU A 202 5.73 -11.57 0.39
CA LEU A 202 5.62 -11.56 -1.07
C LEU A 202 6.94 -12.04 -1.70
N PHE A 203 6.93 -13.20 -2.35
CA PHE A 203 8.09 -13.71 -3.07
C PHE A 203 8.01 -13.39 -4.56
N ILE A 204 9.09 -12.88 -5.14
CA ILE A 204 9.15 -12.42 -6.54
C ILE A 204 10.36 -13.06 -7.24
N LYS A 205 10.16 -13.57 -8.46
CA LYS A 205 11.26 -14.05 -9.33
C LYS A 205 11.54 -13.02 -10.42
N ASP A 206 12.81 -12.64 -10.57
CA ASP A 206 13.31 -11.77 -11.62
C ASP A 206 14.30 -12.54 -12.50
N VAL A 207 13.89 -12.82 -13.74
CA VAL A 207 14.68 -13.62 -14.70
C VAL A 207 15.22 -12.78 -15.86
N ILE A 208 15.01 -11.47 -15.81
CA ILE A 208 15.33 -10.54 -16.90
C ILE A 208 16.38 -9.51 -16.51
N GLY A 209 16.69 -9.36 -15.22
CA GLY A 209 17.69 -8.41 -14.75
C GLY A 209 19.12 -8.69 -15.23
N ASP A 210 19.95 -7.65 -15.14
CA ASP A 210 21.33 -7.64 -15.65
C ASP A 210 22.36 -8.26 -14.69
N GLU A 211 21.94 -8.70 -13.52
CA GLU A 211 22.79 -9.48 -12.60
C GLU A 211 22.65 -10.98 -12.86
N ILE A 212 23.54 -11.80 -12.30
CA ILE A 212 23.49 -13.27 -12.47
C ILE A 212 22.63 -13.91 -11.39
N CYS A 213 22.90 -13.57 -10.11
CA CYS A 213 22.14 -14.10 -8.98
C CYS A 213 22.21 -13.11 -7.81
N CYS A 214 21.05 -12.66 -7.35
CA CYS A 214 20.97 -11.66 -6.28
C CYS A 214 19.64 -11.78 -5.52
N TRP A 215 19.71 -11.70 -4.20
CA TRP A 215 18.54 -11.63 -3.34
C TRP A 215 18.34 -10.20 -2.87
N SER A 216 17.16 -9.64 -3.11
CA SER A 216 16.78 -8.32 -2.60
C SER A 216 15.64 -8.45 -1.60
N PHE A 217 15.74 -7.73 -0.50
CA PHE A 217 14.84 -7.79 0.64
C PHE A 217 14.16 -6.44 0.81
N TYR A 218 12.84 -6.42 0.92
CA TYR A 218 12.04 -5.20 0.98
C TYR A 218 11.12 -5.18 2.19
N GLY A 219 11.05 -4.03 2.85
CA GLY A 219 10.16 -3.73 3.96
C GLY A 219 9.49 -2.39 3.72
N GLN A 220 8.19 -2.30 3.96
CA GLN A 220 7.39 -1.06 3.77
C GLN A 220 7.60 -0.40 2.40
N GLY A 221 7.64 -1.21 1.34
CA GLY A 221 7.82 -0.72 -0.04
C GLY A 221 9.23 -0.23 -0.38
N ARG A 222 10.23 -0.44 0.49
CA ARG A 222 11.62 0.00 0.29
C ARG A 222 12.59 -1.17 0.37
N LYS A 223 13.68 -1.12 -0.40
CA LYS A 223 14.77 -2.10 -0.30
C LYS A 223 15.53 -1.88 1.02
N ILE A 224 15.69 -2.95 1.80
CA ILE A 224 16.34 -2.93 3.14
C ILE A 224 17.71 -3.60 3.07
N ALA A 225 17.81 -4.70 2.34
CA ALA A 225 19.04 -5.45 2.21
C ALA A 225 19.15 -6.11 0.84
N GLU A 226 20.37 -6.48 0.50
CA GLU A 226 20.70 -7.18 -0.73
C GLU A 226 21.86 -8.14 -0.47
N VAL A 227 21.70 -9.39 -0.89
CA VAL A 227 22.74 -10.41 -0.85
C VAL A 227 23.12 -10.73 -2.29
N CYS A 228 24.29 -10.23 -2.70
CA CYS A 228 24.79 -10.49 -4.05
C CYS A 228 25.49 -11.85 -4.04
N CYS A 229 24.97 -12.80 -4.84
CA CYS A 229 25.46 -14.18 -4.88
C CYS A 229 26.55 -14.36 -5.94
N THR A 230 27.21 -13.29 -6.38
CA THR A 230 28.28 -13.36 -7.37
C THR A 230 29.62 -12.91 -6.79
N SER A 231 30.67 -13.62 -7.13
CA SER A 231 32.05 -13.23 -6.84
C SER A 231 32.89 -13.29 -8.13
N ILE A 232 33.80 -12.31 -8.31
CA ILE A 232 34.71 -12.27 -9.44
C ILE A 232 36.07 -12.78 -8.96
N VAL A 233 36.57 -13.83 -9.60
CA VAL A 233 37.90 -14.39 -9.32
C VAL A 233 38.80 -14.18 -10.53
N TYR A 234 39.97 -13.61 -10.29
CA TYR A 234 41.03 -13.49 -11.29
C TYR A 234 41.87 -14.76 -11.24
N ALA A 235 41.64 -15.70 -12.16
CA ALA A 235 42.58 -16.79 -12.39
C ALA A 235 43.74 -16.26 -13.26
N THR A 236 44.90 -16.93 -13.21
CA THR A 236 46.12 -16.56 -13.96
C THR A 236 45.91 -16.42 -15.47
N GLU A 237 44.85 -17.02 -16.02
CA GLU A 237 44.59 -17.04 -17.46
C GLU A 237 43.31 -16.29 -17.88
N LYS A 238 42.26 -16.20 -17.03
CA LYS A 238 40.97 -15.53 -17.35
C LYS A 238 40.22 -15.04 -16.10
N LYS A 239 39.39 -14.01 -16.28
CA LYS A 239 38.37 -13.58 -15.30
C LYS A 239 37.29 -14.65 -15.21
N GLN A 240 37.08 -15.21 -14.02
CA GLN A 240 36.00 -16.15 -13.73
C GLN A 240 34.94 -15.48 -12.87
N THR A 241 33.68 -15.80 -13.14
CA THR A 241 32.54 -15.33 -12.33
C THR A 241 31.96 -16.54 -11.63
N LYS A 242 31.97 -16.52 -10.31
CA LYS A 242 31.46 -17.61 -9.47
C LYS A 242 30.10 -17.21 -8.91
N VAL A 243 29.20 -18.18 -8.87
CA VAL A 243 27.93 -18.04 -8.16
C VAL A 243 28.11 -18.72 -6.80
N GLU A 244 27.83 -17.98 -5.74
CA GLU A 244 27.93 -18.39 -4.35
C GLU A 244 26.54 -18.76 -3.80
N PHE A 245 26.49 -19.59 -2.76
CA PHE A 245 25.26 -19.92 -2.04
C PHE A 245 25.39 -19.55 -0.56
N PRO A 246 25.15 -18.28 -0.19
CA PRO A 246 25.30 -17.79 1.18
C PRO A 246 24.06 -18.06 2.03
N GLU A 247 23.73 -19.34 2.20
CA GLU A 247 22.50 -19.83 2.86
C GLU A 247 22.18 -19.10 4.18
N ALA A 248 23.13 -19.04 5.10
CA ALA A 248 22.92 -18.44 6.42
C ALA A 248 22.50 -16.96 6.34
N ARG A 249 23.10 -16.18 5.41
CA ARG A 249 22.78 -14.77 5.22
C ARG A 249 21.41 -14.57 4.59
N ILE A 250 21.05 -15.43 3.63
CA ILE A 250 19.73 -15.41 3.00
C ILE A 250 18.64 -15.70 4.05
N TYR A 251 18.85 -16.69 4.92
CA TYR A 251 17.94 -16.98 6.02
C TYR A 251 17.81 -15.82 7.01
N GLU A 252 18.93 -15.25 7.45
CA GLU A 252 18.98 -14.12 8.37
C GLU A 252 18.17 -12.92 7.84
N GLU A 253 18.42 -12.52 6.59
CA GLU A 253 17.71 -11.40 5.97
C GLU A 253 16.22 -11.69 5.73
N THR A 254 15.87 -12.95 5.40
CA THR A 254 14.46 -13.36 5.28
C THR A 254 13.72 -13.26 6.61
N LEU A 255 14.38 -13.57 7.73
CA LEU A 255 13.78 -13.41 9.06
C LEU A 255 13.72 -11.93 9.46
N ASN A 256 14.74 -11.14 9.13
CA ASN A 256 14.78 -9.70 9.45
C ASN A 256 13.63 -8.93 8.80
N ILE A 257 13.26 -9.24 7.56
CA ILE A 257 12.15 -8.53 6.90
C ILE A 257 10.78 -8.80 7.56
N LEU A 258 10.63 -9.87 8.35
CA LEU A 258 9.39 -10.14 9.07
C LEU A 258 9.09 -9.08 10.13
N LEU A 259 10.11 -8.32 10.57
CA LEU A 259 9.92 -7.16 11.44
C LEU A 259 9.09 -6.05 10.77
N TYR A 260 9.01 -6.04 9.44
CA TYR A 260 8.26 -5.06 8.65
C TYR A 260 6.86 -5.55 8.25
N GLU A 261 6.38 -6.66 8.83
CA GLU A 261 4.97 -7.06 8.69
C GLU A 261 4.07 -5.99 9.29
N ALA A 262 3.06 -5.55 8.53
CA ALA A 262 2.07 -4.60 9.01
C ALA A 262 1.13 -5.29 10.01
N GLN A 263 1.50 -5.30 11.30
CA GLN A 263 0.58 -5.69 12.38
C GLN A 263 -0.39 -4.53 12.65
N ASP A 264 -1.63 -4.66 12.19
CA ASP A 264 -2.78 -3.87 12.66
C ASP A 264 -2.55 -2.35 12.78
N GLY A 265 -1.86 -1.75 11.80
CA GLY A 265 -1.62 -0.30 11.76
C GLY A 265 -0.58 0.22 12.77
N ARG A 266 0.06 -0.64 13.56
CA ARG A 266 1.26 -0.29 14.31
C ARG A 266 2.47 -0.52 13.40
N GLY A 267 3.27 0.54 13.21
CA GLY A 267 4.55 0.42 12.53
C GLY A 267 5.48 -0.56 13.25
N PRO A 268 6.57 -0.98 12.60
CA PRO A 268 7.58 -1.85 13.20
C PRO A 268 8.08 -1.26 14.51
N ASP A 269 8.31 -2.11 15.51
CA ASP A 269 8.83 -1.68 16.81
C ASP A 269 10.23 -1.09 16.62
N ASN A 270 10.36 0.22 16.85
CA ASN A 270 11.62 0.94 16.69
C ASN A 270 12.75 0.34 17.54
N ALA A 271 12.44 -0.25 18.70
CA ALA A 271 13.44 -0.91 19.54
C ALA A 271 13.99 -2.20 18.90
N LEU A 272 13.16 -2.95 18.17
CA LEU A 272 13.57 -4.16 17.44
C LEU A 272 14.33 -3.82 16.16
N LEU A 273 13.97 -2.71 15.49
CA LEU A 273 14.71 -2.20 14.34
C LEU A 273 16.12 -1.71 14.72
N GLU A 274 16.25 -1.01 15.86
CA GLU A 274 17.56 -0.56 16.37
C GLU A 274 18.44 -1.74 16.81
N ALA A 275 17.85 -2.81 17.34
CA ALA A 275 18.60 -4.02 17.71
C ALA A 275 19.16 -4.80 16.51
N THR A 276 18.57 -4.63 15.32
CA THR A 276 18.96 -5.34 14.08
C THR A 276 19.69 -4.44 13.07
N GLY A 277 19.64 -3.12 13.25
CA GLY A 277 20.40 -2.13 12.48
C GLY A 277 21.75 -1.85 13.11
N GLY A 278 22.84 -2.15 12.39
CA GLY A 278 24.17 -1.67 12.79
C GLY A 278 24.18 -0.14 12.92
N ALA A 279 24.67 0.34 14.07
CA ALA A 279 24.65 1.74 14.49
C ALA A 279 25.19 2.73 13.43
N ALA A 280 24.46 3.83 13.17
CA ALA A 280 25.03 5.14 12.84
C ALA A 280 23.99 6.28 12.84
N GLY A 281 24.19 7.25 13.75
CA GLY A 281 24.19 8.69 13.45
C GLY A 281 22.89 9.42 13.12
N ARG A 282 22.35 10.16 14.11
CA ARG A 282 21.50 11.34 13.87
C ARG A 282 22.35 12.54 13.46
N SER A 283 22.00 13.24 12.38
CA SER A 283 22.13 14.71 12.29
C SER A 283 21.15 15.31 11.26
N HIS A 284 20.83 16.59 11.48
CA HIS A 284 19.76 17.37 10.86
C HIS A 284 20.19 18.12 9.57
N HIS A 285 19.22 18.24 8.64
CA HIS A 285 18.85 19.34 7.72
C HIS A 285 19.57 19.62 6.37
N LEU A 286 18.74 19.43 5.30
CA LEU A 286 18.62 20.06 3.95
C LEU A 286 19.70 19.68 2.91
N ASP A 287 19.42 18.92 1.83
CA ASP A 287 18.48 19.17 0.71
C ASP A 287 17.65 17.91 0.28
N GLU A 288 16.32 18.04 0.17
CA GLU A 288 15.41 16.93 0.52
C GLU A 288 15.18 15.78 -0.49
N ASP A 289 15.50 15.89 -1.78
CA ASP A 289 15.10 14.86 -2.75
C ASP A 289 16.26 13.98 -3.25
N GLU A 290 17.42 14.56 -3.56
CA GLU A 290 18.59 13.75 -3.99
C GLU A 290 19.34 13.13 -2.81
N GLU A 291 19.39 13.82 -1.67
CA GLU A 291 20.04 13.31 -0.46
C GLU A 291 19.16 12.27 0.23
N ARG A 292 17.82 12.38 0.19
CA ARG A 292 16.95 11.29 0.68
C ARG A 292 17.09 10.03 -0.15
N GLU A 293 17.24 10.12 -1.47
CA GLU A 293 17.48 8.95 -2.31
C GLU A 293 18.87 8.35 -2.01
N ARG A 294 19.91 9.18 -1.84
CA ARG A 294 21.26 8.74 -1.45
C ARG A 294 21.30 8.13 -0.04
N GLU A 295 20.72 8.78 0.98
CA GLU A 295 20.57 8.26 2.34
C GLU A 295 19.71 6.98 2.37
N ARG A 296 18.66 6.89 1.54
CA ARG A 296 17.86 5.65 1.38
C ARG A 296 18.71 4.53 0.79
N ILE A 297 19.55 4.83 -0.21
CA ILE A 297 20.49 3.89 -0.82
C ILE A 297 21.61 3.49 0.16
N GLU A 298 22.00 4.38 1.08
CA GLU A 298 23.04 4.15 2.10
C GLU A 298 22.56 3.26 3.24
N ARG A 299 21.25 3.27 3.54
CA ARG A 299 20.62 2.36 4.52
C ARG A 299 20.41 0.93 4.01
N VAL A 300 20.65 0.67 2.71
CA VAL A 300 20.56 -0.69 2.16
C VAL A 300 21.79 -1.49 2.60
N ARG A 301 21.57 -2.53 3.40
CA ARG A 301 22.62 -3.46 3.80
C ARG A 301 23.03 -4.32 2.61
N ARG A 302 24.15 -3.95 1.95
CA ARG A 302 24.72 -4.72 0.84
C ARG A 302 25.72 -5.76 1.34
N ILE A 303 25.33 -7.02 1.25
CA ILE A 303 26.13 -8.15 1.71
C ILE A 303 26.84 -8.75 0.49
N HIS A 304 28.16 -8.55 0.45
CA HIS A 304 29.04 -9.21 -0.50
C HIS A 304 29.73 -10.38 0.18
N ILE A 305 29.83 -11.52 -0.51
CA ILE A 305 30.54 -12.69 0.02
C ILE A 305 32.04 -12.39 0.06
N LYS A 306 32.58 -12.16 1.26
CA LYS A 306 34.02 -11.99 1.48
C LYS A 306 34.74 -13.35 1.38
N ARG A 307 35.96 -13.31 0.84
CA ARG A 307 36.88 -14.45 0.70
C ARG A 307 37.14 -15.11 2.07
N PRO A 308 37.22 -16.45 2.17
CA PRO A 308 38.07 -17.06 3.17
C PRO A 308 39.52 -16.65 2.86
N ASP A 309 40.24 -16.06 3.83
CA ASP A 309 41.67 -15.82 3.68
C ASP A 309 42.39 -17.18 3.55
N ASP A 310 43.13 -17.38 2.45
CA ASP A 310 44.10 -18.48 2.28
C ASP A 310 45.30 -18.26 3.22
N ARG A 311 45.05 -18.33 4.53
CA ARG A 311 46.09 -18.28 5.57
C ARG A 311 46.10 -19.55 6.40
N ALA A 312 46.12 -20.69 5.72
CA ALA A 312 46.50 -21.96 6.30
C ALA A 312 47.19 -22.77 5.21
N HIS A 313 48.49 -22.56 4.98
CA HIS A 313 49.48 -23.53 4.50
C HIS A 313 50.82 -22.81 4.27
N LEU A 314 51.47 -22.43 5.36
CA LEU A 314 52.91 -22.15 5.41
C LEU A 314 53.38 -22.41 6.85
N HIS A 315 53.36 -23.69 7.22
CA HIS A 315 54.22 -24.27 8.25
C HIS A 315 54.16 -25.79 8.15
N GLN A 316 55.03 -26.33 7.29
CA GLN A 316 55.90 -27.46 7.64
C GLN A 316 57.05 -27.52 6.65
#